data_AF-A0A453T8Y3-F1
#
_entry.id   AF-A0A453T8Y3-F1
#
_cell.length_a   1.000
_cell.length_b   1.000
_cell.length_c   1.000
_cell.angle_alpha   90.00
_cell.angle_beta   90.00
_cell.angle_gamma   90.00
#
_symmetry.space_group_name_H-M   'P 1'
#
loop_
_entity.id
_entity.type
_entity.pdbx_description
1 polymer ?
#
loop_
_entity_poly.entity_id
_entity_poly.type
_entity_poly.pdbx_seq_one_letter_code
_entity_poly.pdbx_strand_id
1 'polypeptide(L)'
;MLERSRNGRIVFAGDSIGRNQWESMLCMLASAVPNGSRIYEQSGKPLSRHKGYLSMIFLDYNLSVEYYRAPMLVMVDRILPVASNKGASITRGAIRLDVLPRHATRWAGADVLVLNTGHWWNEHKTIKSGNYFMVGDRFNMTMDIKEAFRLSLQTVKDWALRSPRLSTSGYLFFRSYSPSHYDNGTWDTGGSCADQQDPLVMTTGESDQEYSWINTMISSTARRTSRQQMNNRVVFLNITHMTGLRRDGHPSRHREPGTPPDAPEDCSHWCLPGVPDAWNQVMYGHLVSTGYGMRSVKK
;
A
#
# COMPACT_ATOMS: atom_id res chain seq x y z
N MET A 1 -18.34 -9.15 -4.87
CA MET A 1 -17.53 -7.95 -5.15
C MET A 1 -17.73 -7.42 -6.58
N LEU A 2 -17.61 -8.27 -7.61
CA LEU A 2 -17.79 -7.89 -9.03
C LEU A 2 -19.07 -7.08 -9.29
N GLU A 3 -20.26 -7.64 -9.03
CA GLU A 3 -21.54 -6.94 -9.26
C GLU A 3 -21.69 -5.64 -8.47
N ARG A 4 -21.29 -5.65 -7.19
CA ARG A 4 -21.35 -4.46 -6.33
C ARG A 4 -20.43 -3.34 -6.82
N SER A 5 -19.40 -3.68 -7.58
CA SER A 5 -18.42 -2.73 -8.16
C SER A 5 -18.64 -2.49 -9.65
N ARG A 6 -19.76 -2.95 -10.22
CA ARG A 6 -20.09 -2.75 -11.64
C ARG A 6 -20.14 -1.26 -11.98
N ASN A 7 -19.54 -0.89 -13.11
CA ASN A 7 -19.33 0.51 -13.54
C ASN A 7 -18.47 1.34 -12.57
N GLY A 8 -17.61 0.67 -11.81
CA GLY A 8 -16.83 1.27 -10.75
C GLY A 8 -15.32 1.14 -10.94
N ARG A 9 -14.58 1.76 -10.00
CA ARG A 9 -13.12 1.72 -9.95
C ARG A 9 -12.65 1.34 -8.55
N ILE A 10 -11.87 0.27 -8.44
CA ILE A 10 -11.15 -0.11 -7.22
C ILE A 10 -9.69 0.28 -7.41
N VAL A 11 -9.16 1.14 -6.56
CA VAL A 11 -7.82 1.71 -6.69
C VAL A 11 -6.99 1.39 -5.46
N PHE A 12 -5.79 0.86 -5.67
CA PHE A 12 -4.75 0.68 -4.67
C PHE A 12 -3.64 1.70 -4.96
N ALA A 13 -3.19 2.44 -3.94
CA ALA A 13 -2.06 3.33 -4.07
C ALA A 13 -1.12 3.22 -2.87
N GLY A 14 0.16 2.98 -3.13
CA GLY A 14 1.12 2.77 -2.05
C GLY A 14 2.41 2.07 -2.46
N ASP A 15 2.99 1.35 -1.50
CA ASP A 15 4.22 0.57 -1.69
C ASP A 15 3.96 -0.81 -2.34
N SER A 16 4.99 -1.64 -2.42
CA SER A 16 4.92 -2.97 -3.04
C SER A 16 3.96 -3.94 -2.34
N ILE A 17 3.64 -3.74 -1.06
CA ILE A 17 2.64 -4.54 -0.36
C ILE A 17 1.22 -4.10 -0.76
N GLY A 18 1.04 -2.84 -1.18
CA GLY A 18 -0.19 -2.40 -1.85
C GLY A 18 -0.42 -3.14 -3.17
N ARG A 19 0.66 -3.32 -3.95
CA ARG A 19 0.63 -4.14 -5.16
C ARG A 19 0.29 -5.60 -4.87
N ASN A 20 0.87 -6.18 -3.83
CA ASN A 20 0.62 -7.58 -3.44
C ASN A 20 -0.87 -7.81 -3.12
N GLN A 21 -1.50 -6.86 -2.42
CA GLN A 21 -2.95 -6.89 -2.15
C GLN A 21 -3.78 -6.68 -3.43
N TRP A 22 -3.35 -5.81 -4.33
CA TRP A 22 -3.99 -5.64 -5.64
C TRP A 22 -3.91 -6.92 -6.49
N GLU A 23 -2.75 -7.59 -6.56
CA GLU A 23 -2.58 -8.85 -7.29
C GLU A 23 -3.51 -9.95 -6.72
N SER A 24 -3.61 -10.06 -5.38
CA SER A 24 -4.60 -10.92 -4.72
C SER A 24 -6.03 -10.61 -5.15
N MET A 25 -6.42 -9.33 -5.12
CA MET A 25 -7.77 -8.91 -5.53
C MET A 25 -8.05 -9.32 -6.98
N LEU A 26 -7.08 -9.16 -7.87
CA LEU A 26 -7.24 -9.61 -9.26
C LEU A 26 -7.48 -11.10 -9.36
N CYS A 27 -6.68 -11.92 -8.68
CA CYS A 27 -6.84 -13.37 -8.67
C CYS A 27 -8.21 -13.79 -8.13
N MET A 28 -8.64 -13.23 -7.00
CA MET A 28 -9.94 -13.51 -6.38
C MET A 28 -11.13 -13.12 -7.27
N LEU A 29 -11.02 -12.00 -8.00
CA LEU A 29 -12.07 -11.58 -8.93
C LEU A 29 -12.06 -12.42 -10.20
N ALA A 30 -10.87 -12.73 -10.74
CA ALA A 30 -10.71 -13.53 -11.94
C ALA A 30 -11.18 -14.98 -11.74
N SER A 31 -11.01 -15.55 -10.54
CA SER A 31 -11.53 -16.90 -10.23
C SER A 31 -13.07 -16.95 -10.19
N ALA A 32 -13.74 -15.80 -10.09
CA ALA A 32 -15.20 -15.70 -9.97
C ALA A 32 -15.90 -15.29 -11.27
N VAL A 33 -15.17 -14.99 -12.36
CA VAL A 33 -15.78 -14.68 -13.65
C VAL A 33 -16.02 -15.96 -14.48
N PRO A 34 -17.07 -16.01 -15.31
CA PRO A 34 -17.28 -17.12 -16.24
C PRO A 34 -16.13 -17.33 -17.22
N ASN A 35 -15.92 -18.56 -17.68
CA ASN A 35 -14.96 -18.85 -18.76
C ASN A 35 -15.28 -18.01 -20.01
N GLY A 36 -14.24 -17.43 -20.61
CA GLY A 36 -14.37 -16.54 -21.77
C GLY A 36 -14.63 -15.06 -21.42
N SER A 37 -14.78 -14.71 -20.14
CA SER A 37 -14.88 -13.32 -19.71
C SER A 37 -13.62 -12.52 -20.09
N ARG A 38 -13.82 -11.28 -20.53
CA ARG A 38 -12.71 -10.45 -21.03
C ARG A 38 -12.02 -9.70 -19.89
N ILE A 39 -10.85 -10.21 -19.49
CA ILE A 39 -9.92 -9.55 -18.56
C ILE A 39 -8.66 -9.12 -19.30
N TYR A 40 -8.29 -7.84 -19.23
CA TYR A 40 -7.09 -7.34 -19.91
C TYR A 40 -6.48 -6.14 -19.18
N GLU A 41 -5.18 -5.92 -19.40
CA GLU A 41 -4.49 -4.72 -18.92
C GLU A 41 -4.80 -3.54 -19.85
N GLN A 42 -5.24 -2.41 -19.30
CA GLN A 42 -5.78 -1.28 -20.05
C GLN A 42 -4.79 -0.67 -21.07
N SER A 43 -3.49 -0.68 -20.78
CA SER A 43 -2.47 -0.17 -21.70
C SER A 43 -2.00 -1.22 -22.73
N GLY A 44 -2.55 -2.43 -22.68
CA GLY A 44 -2.20 -3.54 -23.58
C GLY A 44 -0.77 -4.04 -23.40
N LYS A 45 -0.10 -3.71 -22.29
CA LYS A 45 1.29 -4.07 -22.07
C LYS A 45 1.40 -5.15 -20.99
N PRO A 46 2.43 -6.02 -21.05
CA PRO A 46 2.70 -6.97 -19.98
C PRO A 46 2.82 -6.29 -18.62
N LEU A 47 2.32 -6.96 -17.58
CA LEU A 47 2.47 -6.55 -16.20
C LEU A 47 3.96 -6.57 -15.84
N SER A 48 4.54 -5.40 -15.57
CA SER A 48 5.96 -5.30 -15.20
C SER A 48 6.11 -4.79 -13.77
N ARG A 49 7.18 -5.19 -13.09
CA ARG A 49 7.45 -4.86 -11.68
C ARG A 49 7.58 -3.38 -11.36
N HIS A 50 8.14 -2.62 -12.30
CA HIS A 50 8.56 -1.24 -12.05
C HIS A 50 7.65 -0.18 -12.67
N LYS A 51 6.58 -0.58 -13.38
CA LYS A 51 5.60 0.38 -13.88
C LYS A 51 4.93 1.09 -12.71
N GLY A 52 4.88 2.41 -12.79
CA GLY A 52 4.27 3.26 -11.77
C GLY A 52 2.74 3.15 -11.70
N TYR A 53 2.12 2.46 -12.65
CA TYR A 53 0.68 2.32 -12.79
C TYR A 53 0.33 1.02 -13.55
N LEU A 54 -0.66 0.28 -13.04
CA LEU A 54 -1.24 -0.91 -13.64
C LEU A 54 -2.78 -0.84 -13.52
N SER A 55 -3.51 -1.22 -14.57
CA SER A 55 -4.99 -1.17 -14.59
C SER A 55 -5.54 -2.40 -15.28
N MET A 56 -6.20 -3.28 -14.53
CA MET A 56 -6.89 -4.44 -15.09
C MET A 56 -8.37 -4.15 -15.26
N ILE A 57 -8.89 -4.45 -16.44
CA ILE A 57 -10.28 -4.22 -16.81
C ILE A 57 -11.02 -5.55 -16.82
N PHE A 58 -12.07 -5.66 -16.02
CA PHE A 58 -13.07 -6.73 -16.04
C PHE A 58 -14.25 -6.24 -16.89
N LEU A 59 -14.19 -6.50 -18.20
CA LEU A 59 -15.04 -5.83 -19.17
C LEU A 59 -16.53 -6.06 -18.93
N ASP A 60 -16.91 -7.29 -18.64
CA ASP A 60 -18.32 -7.69 -18.48
C ASP A 60 -19.00 -7.00 -17.30
N TYR A 61 -18.20 -6.42 -16.40
CA TYR A 61 -18.62 -5.64 -15.24
C TYR A 61 -18.35 -4.14 -15.40
N ASN A 62 -17.70 -3.73 -16.49
CA ASN A 62 -17.20 -2.36 -16.68
C ASN A 62 -16.47 -1.86 -15.42
N LEU A 63 -15.60 -2.72 -14.87
CA LEU A 63 -14.87 -2.50 -13.63
C LEU A 63 -13.37 -2.39 -13.92
N SER A 64 -12.71 -1.36 -13.39
CA SER A 64 -11.25 -1.32 -13.32
C SER A 64 -10.74 -1.63 -11.91
N VAL A 65 -9.67 -2.41 -11.85
CA VAL A 65 -8.92 -2.68 -10.62
C VAL A 65 -7.48 -2.23 -10.84
N GLU A 66 -7.09 -1.17 -10.14
CA GLU A 66 -5.93 -0.35 -10.48
C GLU A 66 -4.91 -0.32 -9.35
N TYR A 67 -3.63 -0.27 -9.70
CA TYR A 67 -2.54 -0.04 -8.77
C TYR A 67 -1.68 1.14 -9.21
N TYR A 68 -1.42 2.06 -8.28
CA TYR A 68 -0.53 3.21 -8.47
C TYR A 68 0.63 3.15 -7.47
N ARG A 69 1.85 3.05 -7.98
CA ARG A 69 3.05 3.02 -7.13
C ARG A 69 3.28 4.40 -6.51
N ALA A 70 3.14 4.50 -5.20
CA ALA A 70 3.40 5.69 -4.41
C ALA A 70 3.87 5.28 -2.99
N PRO A 71 5.11 4.75 -2.84
CA PRO A 71 5.52 4.12 -1.59
C PRO A 71 5.47 5.04 -0.36
N MET A 72 5.71 6.34 -0.57
CA MET A 72 5.63 7.38 0.45
C MET A 72 4.28 8.13 0.44
N LEU A 73 3.36 7.80 -0.47
CA LEU A 73 2.12 8.51 -0.81
C LEU A 73 2.28 9.97 -1.25
N VAL A 74 3.41 10.60 -0.97
CA VAL A 74 3.84 11.92 -1.44
C VAL A 74 4.86 11.82 -2.57
N MET A 75 5.09 12.93 -3.26
CA MET A 75 6.01 13.00 -4.40
C MET A 75 7.46 12.76 -3.94
N VAL A 76 8.20 12.00 -4.74
CA VAL A 76 9.64 11.80 -4.56
C VAL A 76 10.33 12.25 -5.85
N ASP A 77 11.00 13.39 -5.78
CA ASP A 77 11.76 13.95 -6.89
C ASP A 77 13.18 13.38 -6.88
N ARG A 78 13.72 13.10 -8.05
CA ARG A 78 15.17 12.95 -8.21
C ARG A 78 15.78 14.34 -8.29
N ILE A 79 16.76 14.60 -7.43
CA ILE A 79 17.50 15.85 -7.44
C ILE A 79 18.95 15.58 -7.84
N LEU A 80 19.60 16.58 -8.43
CA LEU A 80 21.00 16.46 -8.80
C LEU A 80 21.84 16.17 -7.55
N PRO A 81 22.81 15.24 -7.64
CA PRO A 81 23.64 14.96 -6.50
C PRO A 81 24.44 16.19 -6.08
N VAL A 82 24.14 16.72 -4.89
CA VAL A 82 24.97 17.73 -4.25
C VAL A 82 25.93 17.01 -3.33
N ALA A 83 27.22 17.03 -3.65
CA ALA A 83 28.25 16.55 -2.75
C ALA A 83 28.30 17.46 -1.53
N SER A 84 28.16 16.91 -0.33
CA SER A 84 28.40 17.68 0.90
C SER A 84 29.92 17.73 1.15
N ASN A 85 30.43 18.91 1.54
CA ASN A 85 31.83 19.09 1.91
C ASN A 85 32.23 18.37 3.23
N LYS A 86 31.32 17.59 3.84
CA LYS A 86 31.49 16.90 5.13
C LYS A 86 31.28 15.38 5.02
N GLY A 87 31.81 14.78 3.96
CA GLY A 87 31.91 13.31 3.84
C GLY A 87 30.64 12.64 3.30
N ALA A 88 30.81 11.97 2.16
CA ALA A 88 30.09 10.81 1.61
C ALA A 88 28.54 10.76 1.53
N SER A 89 27.75 11.70 2.05
CA SER A 89 26.30 11.68 1.78
C SER A 89 25.99 12.25 0.40
N ILE A 90 25.77 11.35 -0.55
CA ILE A 90 25.28 11.68 -1.89
C ILE A 90 23.76 11.84 -1.80
N THR A 91 23.30 13.09 -1.89
CA THR A 91 21.88 13.37 -2.03
C THR A 91 21.39 12.85 -3.39
N ARG A 92 20.31 12.06 -3.42
CA ARG A 92 19.75 11.47 -4.65
C ARG A 92 18.30 11.87 -4.90
N GLY A 93 17.55 12.21 -3.85
CA GLY A 93 16.14 12.56 -3.98
C GLY A 93 15.59 13.43 -2.87
N ALA A 94 14.48 14.08 -3.17
CA ALA A 94 13.68 14.88 -2.26
C ALA A 94 12.27 14.29 -2.14
N ILE A 95 11.89 13.88 -0.94
CA ILE A 95 10.53 13.48 -0.58
C ILE A 95 9.77 14.76 -0.23
N ARG A 96 8.91 15.21 -1.14
CA ARG A 96 8.11 16.45 -1.04
C ARG A 96 6.89 16.21 -0.15
N LEU A 97 7.01 16.47 1.14
CA LEU A 97 6.01 16.06 2.14
C LEU A 97 4.65 16.77 2.01
N ASP A 98 4.60 17.88 1.29
CA ASP A 98 3.44 18.73 1.04
C ASP A 98 2.84 18.57 -0.37
N VAL A 99 3.42 17.68 -1.19
CA VAL A 99 3.00 17.48 -2.59
C VAL A 99 2.65 16.02 -2.84
N LEU A 100 1.43 15.77 -3.33
CA LEU A 100 1.07 14.44 -3.80
C LEU A 100 1.72 14.14 -5.15
N PRO A 101 1.98 12.85 -5.46
CA PRO A 101 2.48 12.46 -6.77
C PRO A 101 1.53 12.88 -7.90
N ARG A 102 2.07 13.15 -9.09
CA ARG A 102 1.27 13.65 -10.24
C ARG A 102 0.10 12.74 -10.61
N HIS A 103 0.27 11.42 -10.46
CA HIS A 103 -0.74 10.41 -10.73
C HIS A 103 -1.84 10.33 -9.65
N ALA A 104 -1.71 11.03 -8.51
CA ALA A 104 -2.72 11.06 -7.47
C ALA A 104 -4.06 11.67 -7.91
N THR A 105 -4.04 12.51 -8.95
CA THR A 105 -5.25 13.00 -9.63
C THR A 105 -6.16 11.86 -10.11
N ARG A 106 -5.59 10.69 -10.44
CA ARG A 106 -6.34 9.51 -10.88
C ARG A 106 -6.97 8.71 -9.74
N TRP A 107 -6.49 8.89 -8.51
CA TRP A 107 -7.05 8.24 -7.31
C TRP A 107 -8.39 8.86 -6.89
N ALA A 108 -8.55 10.17 -7.11
CA ALA A 108 -9.71 10.94 -6.66
C ALA A 108 -11.05 10.42 -7.22
N GLY A 109 -11.02 9.77 -8.38
CA GLY A 109 -12.19 9.19 -9.01
C GLY A 109 -12.42 7.71 -8.67
N ALA A 110 -11.95 7.19 -7.54
CA ALA A 110 -12.18 5.79 -7.16
C ALA A 110 -13.52 5.62 -6.41
N ASP A 111 -14.18 4.47 -6.58
CA ASP A 111 -15.32 4.04 -5.76
C ASP A 111 -14.84 3.39 -4.45
N VAL A 112 -13.72 2.66 -4.55
CA VAL A 112 -12.97 2.12 -3.41
C VAL A 112 -11.50 2.49 -3.60
N LEU A 113 -10.93 3.23 -2.66
CA LEU A 113 -9.51 3.61 -2.63
C LEU A 113 -8.83 2.98 -1.41
N VAL A 114 -7.76 2.23 -1.64
CA VAL A 114 -6.93 1.63 -0.60
C VAL A 114 -5.55 2.28 -0.62
N LEU A 115 -5.23 3.01 0.44
CA LEU A 115 -3.93 3.63 0.64
C LEU A 115 -3.10 2.82 1.62
N ASN A 116 -1.83 2.58 1.28
CA ASN A 116 -0.89 1.99 2.21
C ASN A 116 0.50 2.62 2.09
N THR A 117 1.23 2.67 3.20
CA THR A 117 2.61 3.13 3.26
C THR A 117 3.25 2.66 4.56
N GLY A 118 4.58 2.58 4.60
CA GLY A 118 5.32 2.21 5.79
C GLY A 118 6.69 1.63 5.49
N HIS A 119 6.78 0.67 4.55
CA HIS A 119 7.99 -0.13 4.33
C HIS A 119 9.20 0.66 3.83
N TRP A 120 9.00 1.89 3.37
CA TRP A 120 10.06 2.77 2.91
C TRP A 120 10.47 3.81 3.99
N TRP A 121 9.64 4.01 5.03
CA TRP A 121 9.86 4.96 6.11
C TRP A 121 10.80 4.39 7.20
N ASN A 122 12.03 4.11 6.79
CA ASN A 122 13.14 3.69 7.65
C ASN A 122 14.44 4.31 7.15
N GLU A 123 15.47 4.30 8.01
CA GLU A 123 16.76 4.90 7.69
C GLU A 123 17.38 4.31 6.44
N HIS A 124 17.27 2.99 6.23
CA HIS A 124 17.92 2.32 5.11
C HIS A 124 17.34 2.76 3.75
N LYS A 125 16.03 2.63 3.56
CA LYS A 125 15.35 2.91 2.28
C LYS A 125 15.14 4.40 2.02
N THR A 126 15.23 5.23 3.05
CA THR A 126 15.12 6.69 2.93
C THR A 126 16.51 7.35 2.97
N ILE A 127 17.09 7.47 4.16
CA ILE A 127 18.27 8.32 4.42
C ILE A 127 19.54 7.71 3.82
N LYS A 128 19.85 6.43 4.09
CA LYS A 128 21.03 5.75 3.53
C LYS A 128 20.94 5.59 2.01
N SER A 129 19.72 5.63 1.46
CA SER A 129 19.47 5.66 0.01
C SER A 129 19.63 7.06 -0.62
N GLY A 130 19.97 8.08 0.18
CA GLY A 130 20.19 9.46 -0.27
C GLY A 130 18.91 10.27 -0.47
N ASN A 131 17.77 9.83 0.07
CA ASN A 131 16.51 10.57 -0.01
C ASN A 131 16.26 11.33 1.28
N TYR A 132 16.00 12.63 1.17
CA TYR A 132 15.73 13.52 2.30
C TYR A 132 14.43 14.29 2.10
N PHE A 133 14.07 15.14 3.05
CA PHE A 133 12.73 15.70 3.14
C PHE A 133 12.67 17.13 2.64
N MET A 134 11.52 17.51 2.08
CA MET A 134 11.29 18.85 1.57
C MET A 134 9.85 19.29 1.82
N VAL A 135 9.67 20.54 2.23
CA VAL A 135 8.37 21.21 2.37
C VAL A 135 8.46 22.57 1.69
N GLY A 136 7.59 22.83 0.71
CA GLY A 136 7.75 23.95 -0.21
C GLY A 136 9.11 23.87 -0.91
N ASP A 137 9.93 24.90 -0.69
CA ASP A 137 11.29 25.00 -1.22
C ASP A 137 12.37 24.71 -0.16
N ARG A 138 11.99 24.31 1.07
CA ARG A 138 12.92 24.05 2.16
C ARG A 138 13.34 22.59 2.19
N PHE A 139 14.57 22.32 1.77
CA PHE A 139 15.19 21.00 1.87
C PHE A 139 15.79 20.78 3.27
N ASN A 140 15.50 19.62 3.87
CA ASN A 140 15.92 19.29 5.24
C ASN A 140 16.49 17.87 5.30
N MET A 141 17.80 17.79 5.57
CA MET A 141 18.52 16.51 5.68
C MET A 141 18.51 15.92 7.09
N THR A 142 18.08 16.67 8.10
CA THR A 142 18.13 16.29 9.51
C THR A 142 16.75 16.07 10.13
N MET A 143 15.67 16.21 9.35
CA MET A 143 14.31 15.97 9.82
C MET A 143 14.12 14.50 10.19
N ASP A 144 13.47 14.27 11.33
CA ASP A 144 13.15 12.93 11.82
C ASP A 144 12.14 12.22 10.89
N ILE A 145 12.34 10.91 10.69
CA ILE A 145 11.50 10.11 9.79
C ILE A 145 10.05 10.06 10.28
N LYS A 146 9.80 10.04 11.60
CA LYS A 146 8.44 10.01 12.13
C LYS A 146 7.76 11.37 11.96
N GLU A 147 8.51 12.47 12.11
CA GLU A 147 8.01 13.81 11.76
C GLU A 147 7.63 13.89 10.28
N ALA A 148 8.52 13.43 9.38
CA ALA A 148 8.27 13.42 7.95
C ALA A 148 7.05 12.55 7.58
N PHE A 149 6.92 11.37 8.19
CA PHE A 149 5.75 10.50 8.02
C PHE A 149 4.45 11.17 8.46
N ARG A 150 4.48 11.88 9.59
CA ARG A 150 3.31 12.64 10.07
C ARG A 150 2.90 13.72 9.08
N LEU A 151 3.86 14.45 8.50
CA LEU A 151 3.60 15.50 7.51
C LEU A 151 3.04 14.91 6.20
N SER A 152 3.58 13.79 5.72
CA SER A 152 3.07 13.14 4.51
C SER A 152 1.62 12.67 4.67
N LEU A 153 1.29 12.05 5.82
CA LEU A 153 -0.08 11.66 6.14
C LEU A 153 -1.03 12.86 6.27
N GLN A 154 -0.55 13.99 6.80
CA GLN A 154 -1.31 15.23 6.86
C GLN A 154 -1.68 15.73 5.45
N THR A 155 -0.73 15.71 4.52
CA THR A 155 -0.97 16.06 3.11
C THR A 155 -1.99 15.14 2.44
N VAL A 156 -1.88 13.83 2.66
CA VAL A 156 -2.83 12.83 2.14
C VAL A 156 -4.24 13.07 2.71
N LYS A 157 -4.35 13.34 4.02
CA LYS A 157 -5.63 13.69 4.65
C LYS A 157 -6.24 14.93 4.01
N ASP A 158 -5.48 16.02 3.90
CA ASP A 158 -5.99 17.29 3.41
C ASP A 158 -6.41 17.22 1.94
N TRP A 159 -5.75 16.36 1.15
CA TRP A 159 -6.22 16.01 -0.19
C TRP A 159 -7.51 15.19 -0.18
N ALA A 160 -7.60 14.15 0.66
CA ALA A 160 -8.79 13.30 0.73
C ALA A 160 -10.05 14.09 1.14
N LEU A 161 -9.90 15.07 2.05
CA LEU A 161 -10.98 15.98 2.45
C LEU A 161 -11.46 16.90 1.31
N ARG A 162 -10.55 17.28 0.41
CA ARG A 162 -10.86 18.15 -0.74
C ARG A 162 -11.28 17.38 -2.00
N SER A 163 -11.17 16.05 -2.00
CA SER A 163 -11.52 15.20 -3.14
C SER A 163 -13.03 14.97 -3.18
N PRO A 164 -13.77 15.50 -4.18
CA PRO A 164 -15.24 15.51 -4.14
C PRO A 164 -15.84 14.10 -4.05
N ARG A 165 -15.41 13.16 -4.90
CA ARG A 165 -15.97 11.79 -4.92
C ARG A 165 -15.67 11.02 -3.63
N LEU A 166 -14.45 11.15 -3.10
CA LEU A 166 -14.07 10.50 -1.83
C LEU A 166 -14.82 11.11 -0.64
N SER A 167 -15.12 12.41 -0.69
CA SER A 167 -15.87 13.09 0.37
C SER A 167 -17.37 12.77 0.38
N THR A 168 -17.94 12.41 -0.78
CA THR A 168 -19.40 12.26 -0.94
C THR A 168 -19.87 10.80 -1.01
N SER A 169 -19.17 9.94 -1.77
CA SER A 169 -19.68 8.61 -2.10
C SER A 169 -18.65 7.47 -2.10
N GLY A 170 -17.36 7.77 -2.23
CA GLY A 170 -16.30 6.75 -2.28
C GLY A 170 -15.92 6.20 -0.90
N TYR A 171 -15.37 4.99 -0.88
CA TYR A 171 -14.76 4.39 0.31
C TYR A 171 -13.25 4.58 0.29
N LEU A 172 -12.69 5.06 1.39
CA LEU A 172 -11.26 5.27 1.57
C LEU A 172 -10.73 4.42 2.72
N PHE A 173 -9.88 3.46 2.40
CA PHE A 173 -9.18 2.64 3.37
C PHE A 173 -7.76 3.14 3.55
N PHE A 174 -7.39 3.45 4.79
CA PHE A 174 -5.99 3.54 5.20
C PHE A 174 -5.60 2.19 5.78
N ARG A 175 -4.80 1.42 5.05
CA ARG A 175 -4.35 0.10 5.51
C ARG A 175 -3.19 0.25 6.48
N SER A 176 -3.23 -0.54 7.55
CA SER A 176 -2.14 -0.66 8.50
C SER A 176 -0.89 -1.33 7.88
N TYR A 177 0.20 -1.31 8.64
CA TYR A 177 1.49 -1.90 8.27
C TYR A 177 1.38 -3.43 8.11
N SER A 178 2.12 -4.00 7.15
CA SER A 178 2.26 -5.44 6.98
C SER A 178 3.58 -5.88 7.61
N PRO A 179 3.58 -6.69 8.68
CA PRO A 179 4.81 -7.20 9.28
C PRO A 179 5.69 -7.96 8.30
N SER A 180 6.99 -7.99 8.59
CA SER A 180 7.98 -8.88 7.99
C SER A 180 8.46 -9.86 9.05
N HIS A 181 8.85 -11.07 8.67
CA HIS A 181 9.27 -12.12 9.62
C HIS A 181 10.66 -12.62 9.26
N TYR A 182 11.71 -12.02 9.82
CA TYR A 182 13.08 -12.50 9.66
C TYR A 182 13.55 -13.16 10.96
N ASP A 183 14.11 -14.36 10.84
CA ASP A 183 14.89 -15.02 11.91
C ASP A 183 16.39 -14.82 11.66
N ASN A 184 17.17 -14.73 12.74
CA ASN A 184 18.64 -14.66 12.73
C ASN A 184 19.25 -13.51 11.90
N GLY A 185 18.51 -12.41 11.72
CA GLY A 185 18.99 -11.25 10.99
C GLY A 185 17.83 -10.40 10.46
N THR A 186 18.15 -9.55 9.51
CA THR A 186 17.19 -8.70 8.80
C THR A 186 17.39 -8.86 7.29
N TRP A 187 16.58 -8.18 6.50
CA TRP A 187 16.59 -8.27 5.05
C TRP A 187 17.97 -7.98 4.39
N ASP A 188 18.86 -7.22 5.05
CA ASP A 188 20.22 -6.91 4.58
C ASP A 188 21.36 -7.55 5.38
N THR A 189 21.04 -8.33 6.43
CA THR A 189 22.04 -8.97 7.29
C THR A 189 21.95 -10.49 7.32
N GLY A 190 21.30 -11.08 6.31
CA GLY A 190 21.19 -12.55 6.16
C GLY A 190 20.05 -13.20 6.94
N GLY A 191 19.03 -12.43 7.32
CA GLY A 191 17.82 -12.98 7.93
C GLY A 191 17.04 -13.89 6.96
N SER A 192 16.33 -14.87 7.51
CA SER A 192 15.59 -15.89 6.74
C SER A 192 14.20 -16.15 7.32
N CYS A 193 13.29 -16.64 6.48
CA CYS A 193 11.96 -17.15 6.86
C CYS A 193 11.71 -18.55 6.30
N ALA A 194 12.72 -19.21 5.73
CA ALA A 194 12.56 -20.49 5.04
C ALA A 194 12.01 -21.62 5.95
N ASP A 195 12.34 -21.57 7.24
CA ASP A 195 11.93 -22.60 8.21
C ASP A 195 10.58 -22.31 8.88
N GLN A 196 9.94 -21.19 8.55
CA GLN A 196 8.66 -20.78 9.10
C GLN A 196 7.53 -21.41 8.28
N GLN A 197 7.07 -22.60 8.66
CA GLN A 197 6.05 -23.35 7.89
C GLN A 197 4.64 -23.29 8.51
N ASP A 198 4.54 -22.92 9.78
CA ASP A 198 3.29 -22.84 10.51
C ASP A 198 3.02 -21.42 11.03
N PRO A 199 1.73 -21.00 11.06
CA PRO A 199 1.35 -19.75 11.69
C PRO A 199 1.69 -19.75 13.18
N LEU A 200 1.92 -18.56 13.72
CA LEU A 200 2.06 -18.37 15.15
C LEU A 200 0.71 -18.51 15.85
N VAL A 201 0.72 -19.09 17.04
CA VAL A 201 -0.45 -19.12 17.95
C VAL A 201 -0.68 -17.74 18.58
N MET A 202 0.40 -17.00 18.85
CA MET A 202 0.37 -15.64 19.41
C MET A 202 1.52 -14.81 18.84
N THR A 203 1.34 -13.50 18.70
CA THR A 203 2.43 -12.58 18.35
C THR A 203 3.40 -12.44 19.53
N THR A 204 4.69 -12.29 19.24
CA THR A 204 5.65 -11.81 20.25
C THR A 204 5.43 -10.31 20.40
N GLY A 205 5.39 -9.80 21.63
CA GLY A 205 5.15 -8.37 21.89
C GLY A 205 6.15 -7.43 21.19
N GLU A 206 7.34 -7.93 20.86
CA GLU A 206 8.40 -7.23 20.12
C GLU A 206 8.01 -6.91 18.67
N SER A 207 7.33 -7.84 17.97
CA SER A 207 6.88 -7.66 16.59
C SER A 207 5.81 -6.57 16.45
N ASP A 208 4.94 -6.43 17.46
CA ASP A 208 3.93 -5.39 17.51
C ASP A 208 4.53 -4.00 17.83
N GLN A 209 5.69 -3.95 18.49
CA GLN A 209 6.31 -2.70 18.93
C GLN A 209 7.09 -1.98 17.81
N GLU A 210 7.76 -2.71 16.92
CA GLU A 210 8.60 -2.14 15.85
C GLU A 210 7.82 -1.17 14.94
N TYR A 211 6.58 -1.53 14.59
CA TYR A 211 5.73 -0.77 13.64
C TYR A 211 4.57 -0.03 14.31
N SER A 212 4.49 -0.05 15.65
CA SER A 212 3.41 0.55 16.43
C SER A 212 3.22 2.04 16.14
N TRP A 213 4.31 2.78 15.96
CA TRP A 213 4.25 4.22 15.68
C TRP A 213 3.64 4.53 14.29
N ILE A 214 3.95 3.71 13.27
CA ILE A 214 3.36 3.81 11.93
C ILE A 214 1.85 3.61 12.02
N ASN A 215 1.43 2.50 12.62
CA ASN A 215 0.01 2.16 12.76
C ASN A 215 -0.76 3.19 13.58
N THR A 216 -0.15 3.71 14.63
CA THR A 216 -0.74 4.78 15.46
C THR A 216 -1.00 6.03 14.62
N MET A 217 -0.03 6.46 13.80
CA MET A 217 -0.19 7.65 12.95
C MET A 217 -1.19 7.43 11.80
N ILE A 218 -1.19 6.26 11.15
CA ILE A 218 -2.16 5.90 10.11
C ILE A 218 -3.58 5.85 10.70
N SER A 219 -3.76 5.16 11.82
CA SER A 219 -5.05 5.06 12.53
C SER A 219 -5.57 6.43 12.98
N SER A 220 -4.69 7.25 13.56
CA SER A 220 -5.04 8.62 13.96
C SER A 220 -5.46 9.47 12.76
N THR A 221 -4.78 9.32 11.63
CA THR A 221 -5.12 10.02 10.38
C THR A 221 -6.49 9.59 9.88
N ALA A 222 -6.73 8.28 9.71
CA ALA A 222 -8.01 7.74 9.25
C ALA A 222 -9.19 8.18 10.14
N ARG A 223 -9.02 8.11 11.47
CA ARG A 223 -10.03 8.55 12.43
C ARG A 223 -10.32 10.04 12.34
N ARG A 224 -9.28 10.88 12.18
CA ARG A 224 -9.45 12.33 12.00
C ARG A 224 -10.16 12.65 10.70
N THR A 225 -9.78 12.00 9.59
CA THR A 225 -10.45 12.17 8.29
C THR A 225 -11.92 11.78 8.36
N SER A 226 -12.24 10.61 8.92
CA SER A 226 -13.62 10.13 9.06
C SER A 226 -14.48 11.09 9.87
N ARG A 227 -13.96 11.59 11.00
CA ARG A 227 -14.65 12.60 11.83
C ARG A 227 -14.91 13.89 11.06
N GLN A 228 -13.93 14.38 10.30
CA GLN A 228 -14.08 15.62 9.55
C GLN A 228 -15.03 15.50 8.35
N GLN A 229 -15.10 14.34 7.70
CA GLN A 229 -16.07 14.10 6.62
C GLN A 229 -17.48 13.76 7.15
N MET A 230 -17.63 13.53 8.46
CA MET A 230 -18.89 13.12 9.07
C MET A 230 -19.52 11.87 8.41
N ASN A 231 -18.67 10.95 7.95
CA ASN A 231 -19.12 9.70 7.32
C ASN A 231 -18.29 8.49 7.79
N ASN A 232 -18.87 7.30 7.63
CA ASN A 232 -18.25 6.01 7.98
C ASN A 232 -17.49 5.37 6.78
N ARG A 233 -17.21 6.14 5.72
CA ARG A 233 -16.56 5.64 4.50
C ARG A 233 -15.05 5.79 4.51
N VAL A 234 -14.49 6.48 5.49
CA VAL A 234 -13.04 6.50 5.75
C VAL A 234 -12.69 5.55 6.87
N VAL A 235 -11.86 4.54 6.58
CA VAL A 235 -11.70 3.36 7.41
C VAL A 235 -10.21 3.10 7.65
N PHE A 236 -9.86 2.80 8.90
CA PHE A 236 -8.57 2.18 9.21
C PHE A 236 -8.69 0.66 9.04
N LEU A 237 -8.11 0.12 7.95
CA LEU A 237 -8.08 -1.32 7.71
C LEU A 237 -6.92 -1.93 8.49
N ASN A 238 -7.21 -2.36 9.72
CA ASN A 238 -6.22 -2.93 10.62
C ASN A 238 -5.95 -4.41 10.31
N ILE A 239 -4.89 -4.68 9.55
CA ILE A 239 -4.45 -6.02 9.19
C ILE A 239 -3.27 -6.51 10.04
N THR A 240 -2.61 -5.63 10.80
CA THR A 240 -1.24 -5.88 11.30
C THR A 240 -1.19 -7.11 12.19
N HIS A 241 -2.06 -7.19 13.19
CA HIS A 241 -2.05 -8.30 14.15
C HIS A 241 -2.32 -9.66 13.49
N MET A 242 -3.42 -9.77 12.71
CA MET A 242 -3.73 -11.01 11.98
C MET A 242 -2.64 -11.42 10.99
N THR A 243 -1.88 -10.45 10.47
CA THR A 243 -0.77 -10.68 9.54
C THR A 243 0.51 -11.10 10.26
N GLY A 244 0.75 -10.56 11.46
CA GLY A 244 1.88 -10.93 12.31
C GLY A 244 1.83 -12.38 12.81
N LEU A 245 0.65 -13.02 12.76
CA LEU A 245 0.52 -14.44 13.05
C LEU A 245 0.96 -15.32 11.87
N ARG A 246 1.18 -14.76 10.68
CA ARG A 246 1.30 -15.52 9.43
C ARG A 246 2.71 -15.59 8.91
N ARG A 247 3.69 -15.84 9.77
CA ARG A 247 5.10 -16.01 9.36
C ARG A 247 5.31 -17.06 8.24
N ASP A 248 4.38 -18.01 8.14
CA ASP A 248 4.29 -19.05 7.10
C ASP A 248 3.90 -18.56 5.70
N GLY A 249 3.47 -17.31 5.56
CA GLY A 249 2.90 -16.79 4.30
C GLY A 249 3.90 -16.16 3.33
N HIS A 250 5.19 -16.10 3.68
CA HIS A 250 6.20 -15.41 2.89
C HIS A 250 6.76 -16.27 1.73
N PRO A 251 7.17 -15.67 0.60
CA PRO A 251 7.84 -16.39 -0.48
C PRO A 251 9.19 -16.98 -0.07
N SER A 252 9.90 -16.37 0.88
CA SER A 252 11.26 -16.77 1.24
C SER A 252 12.16 -16.80 -0.02
N ARG A 253 12.83 -17.92 -0.29
CA ARG A 253 13.65 -18.19 -1.47
C ARG A 253 12.86 -18.42 -2.76
N HIS A 254 11.55 -18.60 -2.68
CA HIS A 254 10.67 -18.89 -3.83
C HIS A 254 10.33 -17.60 -4.58
N ARG A 255 11.36 -17.04 -5.19
CA ARG A 255 11.32 -15.81 -5.95
C ARG A 255 10.98 -16.06 -7.42
N GLU A 256 10.67 -14.99 -8.11
CA GLU A 256 10.43 -14.97 -9.55
C GLU A 256 11.56 -15.59 -10.37
N PRO A 257 11.24 -16.13 -11.56
CA PRO A 257 12.25 -16.56 -12.52
C PRO A 257 13.26 -15.44 -12.82
N GLY A 258 14.55 -15.79 -12.83
CA GLY A 258 15.66 -14.85 -13.05
C GLY A 258 16.20 -14.17 -11.80
N THR A 259 15.66 -14.48 -10.61
CA THR A 259 16.27 -14.05 -9.35
C THR A 259 17.59 -14.79 -9.13
N PRO A 260 18.69 -14.10 -8.79
CA PRO A 260 19.96 -14.74 -8.47
C PRO A 260 19.83 -15.73 -7.29
N PRO A 261 20.54 -16.87 -7.30
CA PRO A 261 20.49 -17.86 -6.21
C PRO A 261 20.93 -17.31 -4.84
N ASP A 262 21.76 -16.26 -4.85
CA ASP A 262 22.30 -15.56 -3.67
C ASP A 262 21.48 -14.32 -3.27
N ALA A 263 20.35 -14.07 -3.93
CA ALA A 263 19.47 -12.96 -3.54
C ALA A 263 18.92 -13.18 -2.13
N PRO A 264 18.82 -12.11 -1.30
CA PRO A 264 18.20 -12.21 0.01
C PRO A 264 16.77 -12.77 -0.07
N GLU A 265 16.41 -13.57 0.93
CA GLU A 265 15.05 -14.09 1.05
C GLU A 265 14.01 -12.97 1.17
N ASP A 266 12.82 -13.20 0.61
CA ASP A 266 11.71 -12.28 0.76
C ASP A 266 10.81 -12.68 1.92
N CYS A 267 11.04 -12.05 3.06
CA CYS A 267 10.23 -12.21 4.24
C CYS A 267 9.36 -10.97 4.52
N SER A 268 9.02 -10.23 3.46
CA SER A 268 8.23 -8.99 3.55
C SER A 268 7.00 -8.99 2.64
N HIS A 269 7.10 -9.58 1.44
CA HIS A 269 5.97 -9.83 0.55
C HIS A 269 5.31 -11.17 0.86
N TRP A 270 4.21 -11.47 0.20
CA TRP A 270 3.36 -12.60 0.52
C TRP A 270 3.09 -13.44 -0.71
N CYS A 271 3.10 -14.76 -0.51
CA CYS A 271 2.60 -15.73 -1.49
C CYS A 271 1.15 -15.45 -1.85
N LEU A 272 0.79 -15.75 -3.10
CA LEU A 272 -0.59 -15.75 -3.59
C LEU A 272 -0.93 -17.12 -4.20
N PRO A 273 -2.06 -17.76 -3.86
CA PRO A 273 -3.03 -17.32 -2.84
C PRO A 273 -2.43 -17.31 -1.43
N GLY A 274 -2.97 -16.48 -0.52
CA GLY A 274 -2.37 -16.32 0.80
C GLY A 274 -2.91 -15.15 1.63
N VAL A 275 -2.06 -14.60 2.49
CA VAL A 275 -2.42 -13.59 3.49
C VAL A 275 -3.12 -12.35 2.90
N PRO A 276 -2.72 -11.82 1.73
CA PRO A 276 -3.42 -10.68 1.13
C PRO A 276 -4.88 -10.98 0.72
N ASP A 277 -5.25 -12.25 0.51
CA ASP A 277 -6.64 -12.64 0.26
C ASP A 277 -7.52 -12.35 1.48
N ALA A 278 -7.01 -12.62 2.68
CA ALA A 278 -7.69 -12.32 3.94
C ALA A 278 -7.87 -10.80 4.13
N TRP A 279 -6.88 -9.97 3.75
CA TRP A 279 -7.02 -8.51 3.79
C TRP A 279 -8.16 -8.03 2.88
N ASN A 280 -8.25 -8.61 1.67
CA ASN A 280 -9.31 -8.30 0.72
C ASN A 280 -10.68 -8.79 1.19
N GLN A 281 -10.75 -9.93 1.88
CA GLN A 281 -11.99 -10.41 2.52
C GLN A 281 -12.45 -9.48 3.65
N VAL A 282 -11.55 -9.03 4.54
CA VAL A 282 -11.90 -8.08 5.61
C VAL A 282 -12.38 -6.75 5.02
N MET A 283 -11.67 -6.21 4.02
CA MET A 283 -12.09 -5.01 3.31
C MET A 283 -13.48 -5.19 2.66
N TYR A 284 -13.70 -6.30 1.97
CA TYR A 284 -14.99 -6.60 1.35
C TYR A 284 -16.12 -6.75 2.38
N GLY A 285 -15.85 -7.40 3.52
CA GLY A 285 -16.79 -7.51 4.63
C GLY A 285 -17.24 -6.14 5.14
N HIS A 286 -16.30 -5.19 5.28
CA HIS A 286 -16.61 -3.81 5.64
C HIS A 286 -17.47 -3.11 4.58
N LEU A 287 -17.12 -3.26 3.30
CA LEU A 287 -17.90 -2.68 2.20
C LEU A 287 -19.35 -3.20 2.23
N VAL A 288 -19.54 -4.50 2.39
CA VAL A 288 -20.87 -5.10 2.45
C VAL A 288 -21.65 -4.62 3.68
N SER A 289 -21.02 -4.57 4.86
CA SER A 289 -21.69 -4.15 6.10
C SER A 289 -22.12 -2.67 6.09
N THR A 290 -21.49 -1.84 5.26
CA THR A 290 -21.82 -0.42 5.09
C THR A 290 -22.69 -0.15 3.85
N GLY A 291 -23.18 -1.19 3.19
CA GLY A 291 -24.12 -1.08 2.08
C GLY A 291 -23.53 -0.73 0.71
N TYR A 292 -22.22 -0.93 0.53
CA TYR A 292 -21.56 -0.72 -0.76
C TYR A 292 -22.25 -1.51 -1.89
N GLY A 293 -22.54 -0.81 -2.99
CA GLY A 293 -23.17 -1.39 -4.18
C GLY A 293 -24.65 -1.77 -4.01
N MET A 294 -25.28 -1.45 -2.87
CA MET A 294 -26.74 -1.53 -2.76
C MET A 294 -27.34 -0.31 -3.48
N ARG A 295 -27.57 -0.43 -4.79
CA ARG A 295 -28.46 0.51 -5.48
C ARG A 295 -29.85 0.32 -4.85
N SER A 296 -30.48 1.39 -4.37
CA SER A 296 -31.93 1.33 -4.09
C SER A 296 -32.59 0.85 -5.37
N VAL A 297 -33.10 -0.38 -5.35
CA VAL A 297 -34.14 -0.79 -6.27
C VAL A 297 -35.30 0.14 -5.92
N LYS A 298 -35.43 1.25 -6.65
CA LYS A 298 -36.71 1.96 -6.69
C LYS A 298 -37.67 0.92 -7.27
N LYS A 299 -38.48 0.33 -6.40
CA LYS A 299 -39.72 -0.34 -6.79
C LYS A 299 -40.61 0.65 -7.52
#